data_AF-A0A2A2LY27-F1
#
_entry.id   AF-A0A2A2LY27-F1
#
_cell.length_a   1.000
_cell.length_b   1.000
_cell.length_c   1.000
_cell.angle_alpha   90.00
_cell.angle_beta   90.00
_cell.angle_gamma   90.00
#
_symmetry.space_group_name_H-M   'P 1'
#
loop_
_entity.id
_entity.type
_entity.pdbx_description
1 polymer ?
#
loop_
_entity_poly.entity_id
_entity_poly.type
_entity_poly.pdbx_seq_one_letter_code
_entity_poly.pdbx_strand_id
1 'polypeptide(L)'
;MEMSTINGNGVMEIKDKACDELLAQRVEAKLQSKKASTTDDSILNRLFVAFPTPRDDKVRAPHVPQVVLEKRMKASRGQGDATKVGTNKIMRDEATRKLERELELELEDEYILDLKKNYMLKNEDEKYDVVPEIWEGHNLADFVDPEIEQKMAALLEEEELREKAGEYDSDLDSDDEETKERLKLAQQIREKEKLLTLESQENKKTAGRSGSRTNVRKRERSVSRLTDDLEDLGVEVDPKRMKNLQGQMAKAPLGKKVKVGRSRSLSANRPAPRDEIGIPDKKTRDKASKLRLKVLQGFKRDARKGEADRHIYDLKPKHLFSGKRKMGKTDRR
;
A
#
# COMPACT_ATOMS: atom_id res chain seq x y z
N MET A 1 37.94 -4.88 73.32
CA MET A 1 36.86 -5.77 72.85
C MET A 1 37.49 -7.12 72.63
N GLU A 2 36.92 -8.18 73.20
CA GLU A 2 37.50 -9.52 73.11
C GLU A 2 36.95 -10.21 71.84
N MET A 3 37.82 -10.80 71.03
CA MET A 3 37.42 -11.62 69.87
C MET A 3 37.89 -13.05 70.05
N SER A 4 37.01 -14.00 69.72
CA SER A 4 37.34 -15.42 69.68
C SER A 4 37.04 -15.99 68.31
N THR A 5 38.07 -16.47 67.61
CA THR A 5 37.95 -17.15 66.32
C THR A 5 37.44 -18.59 66.46
N ILE A 6 37.36 -19.11 67.69
CA ILE A 6 36.85 -20.45 67.99
C ILE A 6 35.32 -20.44 68.02
N ASN A 7 34.72 -19.45 68.69
CA ASN A 7 33.25 -19.34 68.81
C ASN A 7 32.62 -18.42 67.76
N GLY A 8 33.44 -17.67 66.99
CA GLY A 8 32.97 -16.66 66.04
C GLY A 8 32.41 -15.38 66.68
N ASN A 9 32.37 -15.33 68.02
CA ASN A 9 31.85 -14.20 68.78
C ASN A 9 32.79 -12.99 68.67
N GLY A 10 32.20 -11.81 68.45
CA GLY A 10 32.92 -10.53 68.43
C GLY A 10 33.72 -10.25 67.14
N VAL A 11 33.86 -11.21 66.22
CA VAL A 11 34.61 -11.03 64.96
C VAL A 11 33.94 -9.96 64.07
N MET A 12 32.61 -10.04 63.91
CA MET A 12 31.85 -9.04 63.14
C MET A 12 31.82 -7.69 63.85
N GLU A 13 31.64 -7.68 65.17
CA GLU A 13 31.59 -6.44 65.94
C GLU A 13 32.91 -5.65 65.88
N ILE A 14 34.06 -6.33 65.94
CA ILE A 14 35.37 -5.68 65.81
C ILE A 14 35.58 -5.17 64.38
N LYS A 15 35.18 -5.95 63.37
CA LYS A 15 35.21 -5.50 61.97
C LYS A 15 34.40 -4.23 61.79
N ASP A 16 33.16 -4.20 62.30
CA ASP A 16 32.28 -3.05 62.17
C ASP A 16 32.89 -1.81 62.85
N LYS A 17 33.41 -1.96 64.08
CA LYS A 17 34.10 -0.86 64.77
C LYS A 17 35.34 -0.37 64.05
N ALA A 18 36.20 -1.27 63.57
CA ALA A 18 37.40 -0.89 62.81
C ALA A 18 37.03 -0.18 61.49
N CYS A 19 35.97 -0.62 60.81
CA CYS A 19 35.46 0.03 59.61
C CYS A 19 34.87 1.42 59.91
N ASP A 20 34.08 1.56 60.98
CA ASP A 20 33.47 2.84 61.39
C ASP A 20 34.53 3.87 61.81
N GLU A 21 35.54 3.47 62.58
CA GLU A 21 36.66 4.34 62.97
C GLU A 21 37.45 4.82 61.75
N LEU A 22 37.74 3.92 60.81
CA LEU A 22 38.43 4.24 59.56
C LEU A 22 37.56 5.12 58.66
N LEU A 23 36.23 4.90 58.61
CA LEU A 23 35.30 5.75 57.87
C LEU A 23 35.25 7.17 58.46
N ALA A 24 35.23 7.31 59.79
CA ALA A 24 35.26 8.61 60.45
C ALA A 24 36.52 9.41 60.06
N GLN A 25 37.71 8.79 60.17
CA GLN A 25 38.97 9.40 59.76
C GLN A 25 38.99 9.78 58.27
N ARG A 26 38.47 8.89 57.40
CA ARG A 26 38.41 9.16 55.96
C ARG A 26 37.44 10.27 55.59
N VAL A 27 36.27 10.33 56.23
CA VAL A 27 35.28 11.39 56.03
C VAL A 27 35.88 12.73 56.47
N GLU A 28 36.55 12.78 57.62
CA GLU A 28 37.24 13.97 58.10
C GLU A 28 38.31 14.46 57.10
N ALA A 29 39.18 13.57 56.64
CA ALA A 29 40.19 13.90 55.63
C ALA A 29 39.55 14.37 54.30
N LYS A 30 38.42 13.77 53.90
CA LYS A 30 37.67 14.18 52.69
C LYS A 30 37.05 15.56 52.84
N LEU A 31 36.48 15.89 54.00
CA LEU A 31 35.95 17.21 54.31
C LEU A 31 37.06 18.28 54.29
N GLN A 32 38.22 17.98 54.89
CA GLN A 32 39.38 18.88 54.88
C GLN A 32 39.94 19.10 53.46
N SER A 33 39.90 18.08 52.59
CA SER A 33 40.49 18.14 51.25
C SER A 33 39.79 19.05 50.24
N LYS A 34 38.68 19.72 50.59
CA LYS A 34 37.82 20.58 49.74
C LYS A 34 37.29 19.94 48.44
N LYS A 35 37.71 18.71 48.09
CA LYS A 35 37.23 17.90 46.97
C LYS A 35 35.72 17.60 47.04
N ALA A 36 35.10 17.73 48.21
CA ALA A 36 33.66 17.63 48.38
C ALA A 36 32.88 18.92 48.01
N SER A 37 33.57 20.07 47.90
CA SER A 37 32.96 21.41 47.85
C SER A 37 33.25 22.22 46.58
N THR A 38 34.24 21.87 45.77
CA THR A 38 34.62 22.65 44.58
C THR A 38 33.95 22.12 43.31
N THR A 39 32.93 22.88 42.87
CA THR A 39 32.41 23.10 41.50
C THR A 39 32.23 21.90 40.55
N ASP A 40 31.01 21.82 40.01
CA ASP A 40 30.49 20.99 38.92
C ASP A 40 30.30 19.49 39.15
N ASP A 41 30.94 18.88 40.16
CA ASP A 41 30.78 17.44 40.48
C ASP A 41 30.68 17.16 41.99
N SER A 42 29.95 18.01 42.71
CA SER A 42 29.86 17.95 44.19
C SER A 42 28.96 16.80 44.70
N ILE A 43 29.48 15.99 45.63
CA ILE A 43 28.73 14.90 46.30
C ILE A 43 27.55 15.45 47.13
N LEU A 44 27.58 16.74 47.46
CA LEU A 44 26.55 17.43 48.24
C LEU A 44 25.14 17.27 47.64
N ASN A 45 25.02 17.31 46.32
CA ASN A 45 23.73 17.11 45.65
C ASN A 45 23.16 15.70 45.84
N ARG A 46 24.02 14.67 46.05
CA ARG A 46 23.61 13.29 46.33
C ARG A 46 23.33 13.04 47.81
N LEU A 47 24.00 13.79 48.68
CA LEU A 47 23.79 13.77 50.14
C LEU A 47 22.51 14.52 50.54
N PHE A 48 22.12 15.53 49.76
CA PHE A 48 20.94 16.34 50.03
C PHE A 48 19.65 15.54 49.80
N VAL A 49 18.90 15.29 50.88
CA VAL A 49 17.54 14.75 50.83
C VAL A 49 16.55 15.91 50.87
N ALA A 50 15.76 16.05 49.80
CA ALA A 50 14.75 17.10 49.72
C ALA A 50 13.55 16.77 50.62
N PHE A 51 13.20 17.69 51.51
CA PHE A 51 11.97 17.60 52.30
C PHE A 51 10.83 18.32 51.57
N PRO A 52 9.72 17.63 51.24
CA PRO A 52 8.61 18.25 50.52
C PRO A 52 7.93 19.28 51.41
N THR A 53 7.73 20.50 50.88
CA THR A 53 6.91 21.52 51.53
C THR A 53 5.43 21.19 51.31
N PRO A 54 4.57 21.29 52.36
CA PRO A 54 3.14 21.02 52.21
C PRO A 54 2.52 22.09 51.30
N ARG A 55 2.04 21.65 50.13
CA ARG A 55 1.42 22.53 49.13
C ARG A 55 -0.10 22.62 49.26
N ASP A 56 -0.75 21.49 49.53
CA ASP A 56 -2.21 21.32 49.61
C ASP A 56 -2.55 20.41 50.82
N ASP A 57 -3.77 20.50 51.36
CA ASP A 57 -4.26 19.62 52.46
C ASP A 57 -4.70 18.21 52.01
N LYS A 58 -4.37 17.81 50.78
CA LYS A 58 -4.72 16.50 50.23
C LYS A 58 -3.70 15.44 50.65
N VAL A 59 -4.14 14.45 51.42
CA VAL A 59 -3.32 13.29 51.80
C VAL A 59 -3.07 12.39 50.59
N ARG A 60 -1.81 12.24 50.19
CA ARG A 60 -1.36 11.34 49.11
C ARG A 60 -0.67 10.12 49.71
N ALA A 61 -1.45 9.29 50.39
CA ALA A 61 -0.93 8.09 51.04
C ALA A 61 -0.50 7.03 49.99
N PRO A 62 0.54 6.23 50.28
CA PRO A 62 0.93 5.13 49.41
C PRO A 62 -0.16 4.05 49.39
N HIS A 63 -0.57 3.61 48.19
CA HIS A 63 -1.54 2.54 48.03
C HIS A 63 -0.84 1.19 47.91
N VAL A 64 -0.78 0.43 49.01
CA VAL A 64 -0.23 -0.93 49.04
C VAL A 64 -1.38 -1.92 49.22
N PRO A 65 -1.63 -2.83 48.25
CA PRO A 65 -2.70 -3.82 48.37
C PRO A 65 -2.50 -4.76 49.57
N GLN A 66 -3.61 -5.14 50.23
CA GLN A 66 -3.59 -5.98 51.43
C GLN A 66 -2.88 -7.33 51.20
N VAL A 67 -3.09 -7.96 50.04
CA VAL A 67 -2.43 -9.22 49.66
C VAL A 67 -0.90 -9.14 49.73
N VAL A 68 -0.31 -7.99 49.40
CA VAL A 68 1.15 -7.78 49.45
C VAL A 68 1.62 -7.59 50.90
N LEU A 69 0.84 -6.87 51.71
CA LEU A 69 1.12 -6.69 53.14
C LEU A 69 1.07 -8.03 53.87
N GLU A 70 0.05 -8.84 53.63
CA GLU A 70 -0.06 -10.18 54.21
C GLU A 70 1.10 -11.08 53.82
N LYS A 71 1.50 -11.07 52.52
CA LYS A 71 2.69 -11.80 52.06
C LYS A 71 3.97 -11.33 52.77
N ARG A 72 4.12 -10.02 52.98
CA ARG A 72 5.26 -9.45 53.71
C ARG A 72 5.26 -9.86 55.19
N MET A 73 4.10 -9.83 55.83
CA MET A 73 3.93 -10.25 57.23
C MET A 73 4.23 -11.75 57.40
N LYS A 74 3.71 -12.60 56.50
CA LYS A 74 3.99 -14.04 56.45
C LYS A 74 5.49 -14.32 56.29
N ALA A 75 6.15 -13.64 55.34
CA ALA A 75 7.59 -13.75 55.15
C ALA A 75 8.40 -13.30 56.39
N SER A 76 7.98 -12.22 57.08
CA SER A 76 8.65 -11.75 58.31
C SER A 76 8.51 -12.71 59.48
N ARG A 77 7.45 -13.52 59.52
CA ARG A 77 7.20 -14.55 60.55
C ARG A 77 7.85 -15.90 60.22
N GLY A 78 8.61 -15.99 59.12
CA GLY A 78 9.20 -17.26 58.64
C GLY A 78 8.16 -18.28 58.16
N GLN A 79 6.90 -17.90 58.02
CA GLN A 79 5.79 -18.74 57.54
C GLN A 79 5.34 -18.26 56.16
N GLY A 80 6.23 -18.38 55.18
CA GLY A 80 5.89 -18.08 53.80
C GLY A 80 6.56 -19.07 52.86
N ASP A 81 5.83 -19.37 51.78
CA ASP A 81 6.16 -20.15 50.57
C ASP A 81 7.60 -19.99 50.01
N ALA A 82 8.33 -18.97 50.47
CA ALA A 82 9.64 -18.56 50.02
C ALA A 82 10.48 -18.19 51.24
N THR A 83 11.12 -19.17 51.89
CA THR A 83 12.15 -18.89 52.90
C THR A 83 13.37 -18.29 52.19
N LYS A 84 13.66 -17.01 52.44
CA LYS A 84 14.93 -16.39 52.01
C LYS A 84 16.06 -16.92 52.89
N VAL A 85 16.77 -17.93 52.42
CA VAL A 85 18.04 -18.38 53.01
C VAL A 85 19.19 -17.82 52.18
N GLY A 86 19.79 -16.73 52.64
CA GLY A 86 21.03 -16.19 52.05
C GLY A 86 20.90 -15.63 50.62
N THR A 87 22.06 -15.34 50.01
CA THR A 87 22.20 -14.60 48.75
C THR A 87 21.71 -15.44 47.56
N ASN A 88 20.52 -15.13 47.08
CA ASN A 88 19.98 -15.48 45.75
C ASN A 88 19.36 -16.88 45.55
N LYS A 89 19.09 -17.66 46.60
CA LYS A 89 18.24 -18.87 46.47
C LYS A 89 16.99 -18.72 47.33
N ILE A 90 15.85 -18.55 46.66
CA ILE A 90 14.53 -18.68 47.27
C ILE A 90 14.24 -20.18 47.32
N MET A 91 14.23 -20.78 48.52
CA MET A 91 13.66 -22.12 48.67
C MET A 91 12.16 -21.98 48.47
N ARG A 92 11.66 -22.56 47.38
CA ARG A 92 10.25 -22.55 46.99
C ARG A 92 9.62 -23.83 47.50
N ASP A 93 8.59 -23.71 48.33
CA ASP A 93 7.82 -24.86 48.79
C ASP A 93 7.03 -25.47 47.60
N GLU A 94 6.69 -26.76 47.65
CA GLU A 94 5.91 -27.44 46.58
C GLU A 94 4.54 -26.79 46.32
N ALA A 95 4.01 -26.06 47.30
CA ALA A 95 2.77 -25.30 47.19
C ALA A 95 2.93 -23.98 46.39
N THR A 96 4.17 -23.55 46.14
CA THR A 96 4.41 -22.34 45.35
C THR A 96 4.03 -22.54 43.89
N ARG A 97 3.43 -21.51 43.29
CA ARG A 97 3.17 -21.51 41.85
C ARG A 97 4.49 -21.57 41.09
N LYS A 98 4.64 -22.59 40.23
CA LYS A 98 5.73 -22.68 39.25
C LYS A 98 5.87 -21.38 38.47
N LEU A 99 7.09 -20.91 38.29
CA LEU A 99 7.36 -19.80 37.38
C LEU A 99 7.35 -20.28 35.94
N GLU A 100 7.08 -19.36 35.01
CA GLU A 100 7.09 -19.70 33.58
C GLU A 100 8.45 -20.22 33.10
N ARG A 101 9.55 -19.72 33.69
CA ARG A 101 10.91 -20.23 33.42
C ARG A 101 11.10 -21.68 33.86
N GLU A 102 10.44 -22.11 34.92
CA GLU A 102 10.53 -23.51 35.38
C GLU A 102 9.73 -24.43 34.45
N LEU A 103 8.58 -23.97 33.95
CA LEU A 103 7.78 -24.68 32.94
C LEU A 103 8.53 -24.79 31.61
N GLU A 104 9.20 -23.72 31.17
CA GLU A 104 10.06 -23.71 29.99
C GLU A 104 11.19 -24.75 30.09
N LEU A 105 11.85 -24.86 31.26
CA LEU A 105 12.89 -25.85 31.49
C LEU A 105 12.37 -27.29 31.58
N GLU A 106 11.12 -27.49 32.00
CA GLU A 106 10.49 -28.81 32.14
C GLU A 106 10.02 -29.36 30.78
N LEU A 107 9.49 -28.48 29.93
CA LEU A 107 8.93 -28.84 28.62
C LEU A 107 9.93 -28.69 27.47
N GLU A 108 11.02 -27.95 27.67
CA GLU A 108 12.09 -27.70 26.71
C GLU A 108 11.55 -27.33 25.31
N ASP A 109 11.71 -28.21 24.32
CA ASP A 109 11.28 -27.98 22.93
C ASP A 109 9.76 -28.01 22.72
N GLU A 110 9.00 -28.62 23.63
CA GLU A 110 7.53 -28.67 23.58
C GLU A 110 6.88 -27.40 24.15
N TYR A 111 7.67 -26.53 24.78
CA TYR A 111 7.17 -25.33 25.41
C TYR A 111 6.75 -24.26 24.38
N ILE A 112 5.46 -23.91 24.40
CA ILE A 112 4.92 -22.77 23.67
C ILE A 112 4.30 -21.81 24.68
N LEU A 113 4.77 -20.55 24.70
CA LEU A 113 4.23 -19.51 25.56
C LEU A 113 2.79 -19.18 25.15
N ASP A 114 1.83 -19.69 25.93
CA ASP A 114 0.42 -19.37 25.75
C ASP A 114 0.05 -18.06 26.46
N LEU A 115 -0.16 -17.01 25.66
CA LEU A 115 -0.57 -15.69 26.16
C LEU A 115 -2.01 -15.69 26.71
N LYS A 116 -2.88 -16.58 26.21
CA LYS A 116 -4.30 -16.63 26.59
C LYS A 116 -4.50 -17.31 27.94
N LYS A 117 -3.59 -18.20 28.37
CA LYS A 117 -3.64 -19.00 29.63
C LYS A 117 -3.99 -18.24 30.90
N ASN A 118 -3.69 -16.94 31.02
CA ASN A 118 -3.93 -16.17 32.23
C ASN A 118 -5.00 -15.07 32.08
N TYR A 119 -5.77 -15.08 30.99
CA TYR A 119 -6.88 -14.14 30.82
C TYR A 119 -8.01 -14.43 31.81
N MET A 120 -8.57 -13.36 32.38
CA MET A 120 -9.71 -13.40 33.30
C MET A 120 -10.94 -12.93 32.51
N LEU A 121 -11.73 -13.89 32.03
CA LEU A 121 -12.97 -13.66 31.30
C LEU A 121 -14.18 -14.00 32.19
N LYS A 122 -15.38 -13.63 31.74
CA LYS A 122 -16.62 -14.01 32.44
C LYS A 122 -16.85 -15.52 32.38
N ASN A 123 -16.65 -16.10 31.19
CA ASN A 123 -16.72 -17.53 30.94
C ASN A 123 -15.31 -18.04 30.63
N GLU A 124 -14.88 -19.12 31.28
CA GLU A 124 -13.52 -19.68 31.08
C GLU A 124 -13.38 -20.42 29.75
N ASP A 125 -14.49 -20.95 29.21
CA ASP A 125 -14.51 -21.73 27.96
C ASP A 125 -14.13 -20.88 26.73
N GLU A 126 -14.50 -19.59 26.74
CA GLU A 126 -14.27 -18.63 25.64
C GLU A 126 -12.81 -18.17 25.51
N LYS A 127 -11.95 -18.59 26.44
CA LYS A 127 -10.57 -18.12 26.56
C LYS A 127 -9.71 -18.42 25.34
N TYR A 128 -10.00 -19.54 24.67
CA TYR A 128 -9.25 -19.98 23.50
C TYR A 128 -9.92 -19.65 22.17
N ASP A 129 -11.10 -19.03 22.20
CA ASP A 129 -11.83 -18.66 21.00
C ASP A 129 -11.00 -17.73 20.11
N VAL A 130 -11.23 -17.88 18.80
CA VAL A 130 -10.57 -17.07 17.77
C VAL A 130 -11.47 -15.87 17.49
N VAL A 131 -10.99 -14.68 17.84
CA VAL A 131 -11.66 -13.42 17.52
C VAL A 131 -11.41 -13.10 16.04
N PRO A 132 -12.44 -13.02 15.19
CA PRO A 132 -12.25 -12.60 13.81
C PRO A 132 -11.83 -11.13 13.77
N GLU A 133 -10.81 -10.79 12.97
CA GLU A 133 -10.26 -9.43 12.92
C GLU A 133 -10.87 -8.60 11.79
N ILE A 134 -11.10 -9.20 10.62
CA ILE A 134 -11.51 -8.53 9.38
C ILE A 134 -12.72 -9.24 8.77
N TRP A 135 -13.71 -8.45 8.34
CA TRP A 135 -14.89 -8.91 7.61
C TRP A 135 -15.14 -8.00 6.40
N GLU A 136 -15.18 -8.57 5.19
CA GLU A 136 -15.45 -7.85 3.93
C GLU A 136 -14.66 -6.53 3.75
N GLY A 137 -13.39 -6.51 4.17
CA GLY A 137 -12.51 -5.34 4.06
C GLY A 137 -12.66 -4.31 5.19
N HIS A 138 -13.49 -4.58 6.19
CA HIS A 138 -13.68 -3.76 7.39
C HIS A 138 -13.12 -4.46 8.63
N ASN A 139 -12.60 -3.71 9.60
CA ASN A 139 -12.12 -4.29 10.85
C ASN A 139 -13.27 -4.45 11.83
N LEU A 140 -13.37 -5.61 12.48
CA LEU A 140 -14.44 -5.86 13.46
C LEU A 140 -14.27 -5.06 14.75
N ALA A 141 -13.03 -4.76 15.15
CA ALA A 141 -12.73 -3.97 16.33
C ALA A 141 -13.36 -2.57 16.31
N ASP A 142 -13.57 -2.01 15.11
CA ASP A 142 -14.18 -0.68 14.92
C ASP A 142 -15.69 -0.69 15.23
N PHE A 143 -16.33 -1.87 15.25
CA PHE A 143 -17.78 -2.05 15.48
C PHE A 143 -18.10 -2.67 16.86
N VAL A 144 -17.10 -2.90 17.72
CA VAL A 144 -17.34 -3.43 19.08
C VAL A 144 -17.81 -2.32 20.00
N ASP A 145 -19.11 -2.33 20.31
CA ASP A 145 -19.75 -1.36 21.20
C ASP A 145 -20.74 -2.08 22.14
N PRO A 146 -20.73 -1.83 23.47
CA PRO A 146 -21.73 -2.40 24.37
C PRO A 146 -23.19 -2.05 24.01
N GLU A 147 -23.45 -0.98 23.27
CA GLU A 147 -24.78 -0.50 22.91
C GLU A 147 -25.13 -0.72 21.42
N ILE A 148 -24.42 -1.62 20.73
CA ILE A 148 -24.57 -1.83 19.28
C ILE A 148 -26.00 -2.22 18.86
N GLU A 149 -26.69 -3.03 19.67
CA GLU A 149 -28.05 -3.50 19.39
C GLU A 149 -29.07 -2.34 19.38
N GLN A 150 -28.91 -1.37 20.29
CA GLN A 150 -29.79 -0.21 20.36
C GLN A 150 -29.59 0.72 19.18
N LYS A 151 -28.33 0.94 18.78
CA LYS A 151 -27.98 1.73 17.59
C LYS A 151 -28.50 1.06 16.32
N MET A 152 -28.39 -0.26 16.23
CA MET A 152 -28.91 -1.03 15.10
C MET A 152 -30.43 -0.95 15.03
N ALA A 153 -31.15 -1.07 16.16
CA ALA A 153 -32.60 -0.93 16.19
C ALA A 153 -33.06 0.46 15.73
N ALA A 154 -32.41 1.53 16.19
CA ALA A 154 -32.71 2.90 15.77
C ALA A 154 -32.49 3.12 14.26
N LEU A 155 -31.43 2.51 13.68
CA LEU A 155 -31.17 2.57 12.25
C LEU A 155 -32.22 1.82 11.44
N LEU A 156 -32.66 0.64 11.90
CA LEU A 156 -33.71 -0.13 11.24
C LEU A 156 -35.05 0.62 11.25
N GLU A 157 -35.41 1.27 12.36
CA GLU A 157 -36.60 2.13 12.41
C GLU A 157 -36.50 3.31 11.42
N GLU A 158 -35.31 3.91 11.28
CA GLU A 158 -35.08 4.96 10.29
C GLU A 158 -35.18 4.44 8.85
N GLU A 159 -34.61 3.27 8.55
CA GLU A 159 -34.73 2.63 7.23
C GLU A 159 -36.18 2.29 6.89
N GLU A 160 -36.96 1.75 7.83
CA GLU A 160 -38.39 1.50 7.61
C GLU A 160 -39.17 2.77 7.27
N LEU A 161 -38.83 3.91 7.89
CA LEU A 161 -39.45 5.19 7.58
C LEU A 161 -39.08 5.67 6.17
N ARG A 162 -37.83 5.45 5.74
CA ARG A 162 -37.36 5.79 4.38
C ARG A 162 -38.00 4.90 3.31
N GLU A 163 -38.16 3.61 3.58
CA GLU A 163 -38.87 2.69 2.70
C GLU A 163 -40.36 3.07 2.59
N LYS A 164 -41.03 3.37 3.71
CA LYS A 164 -42.43 3.83 3.70
C LYS A 164 -42.60 5.17 2.96
N ALA A 165 -41.55 5.99 2.93
CA ALA A 165 -41.52 7.23 2.15
C ALA A 165 -41.29 7.00 0.64
N GLY A 166 -40.97 5.77 0.22
CA GLY A 166 -40.74 5.41 -1.18
C GLY A 166 -39.36 5.81 -1.72
N GLU A 167 -38.37 6.07 -0.86
CA GLU A 167 -37.02 6.50 -1.28
C GLU A 167 -36.32 5.49 -2.21
N TYR A 168 -36.64 4.19 -2.04
CA TYR A 168 -36.03 3.09 -2.79
C TYR A 168 -36.92 2.56 -3.94
N ASP A 169 -38.05 3.20 -4.23
CA ASP A 169 -38.90 2.81 -5.36
C ASP A 169 -38.21 3.20 -6.68
N SER A 170 -37.61 2.21 -7.36
CA SER A 170 -36.91 2.40 -8.64
C SER A 170 -37.83 2.71 -9.82
N ASP A 171 -39.13 2.58 -9.64
CA ASP A 171 -40.13 2.52 -10.72
C ASP A 171 -40.86 3.87 -10.94
N LEU A 172 -40.21 4.99 -10.59
CA LEU A 172 -40.83 6.31 -10.73
C LEU A 172 -40.96 6.81 -12.18
N ASP A 173 -40.23 6.20 -13.13
CA ASP A 173 -40.29 6.60 -14.54
C ASP A 173 -40.84 5.45 -15.41
N SER A 174 -42.16 5.27 -15.39
CA SER A 174 -42.85 4.60 -16.49
C SER A 174 -42.73 5.48 -17.73
N ASP A 175 -41.64 5.31 -18.47
CA ASP A 175 -41.44 5.94 -19.78
C ASP A 175 -42.68 5.71 -20.66
N ASP A 176 -43.41 6.79 -20.94
CA ASP A 176 -44.54 6.81 -21.87
C ASP A 176 -44.13 6.15 -23.20
N GLU A 177 -45.08 5.50 -23.89
CA GLU A 177 -44.78 4.82 -25.15
C GLU A 177 -44.09 5.75 -26.17
N GLU A 178 -44.45 7.04 -26.15
CA GLU A 178 -43.83 8.08 -26.98
C GLU A 178 -42.35 8.34 -26.63
N THR A 179 -41.94 8.31 -25.36
CA THR A 179 -40.52 8.51 -25.00
C THR A 179 -39.66 7.34 -25.46
N LYS A 180 -40.18 6.12 -25.36
CA LYS A 180 -39.53 4.90 -25.87
C LYS A 180 -39.35 4.95 -27.39
N GLU A 181 -40.35 5.39 -28.13
CA GLU A 181 -40.26 5.56 -29.58
C GLU A 181 -39.23 6.62 -29.98
N ARG A 182 -39.22 7.77 -29.28
CA ARG A 182 -38.22 8.83 -29.49
C ARG A 182 -36.80 8.34 -29.20
N LEU A 183 -36.59 7.53 -28.16
CA LEU A 183 -35.29 6.94 -27.83
C LEU A 183 -34.83 5.93 -28.90
N LYS A 184 -35.73 5.06 -29.38
CA LYS A 184 -35.43 4.12 -30.48
C LYS A 184 -35.05 4.86 -31.75
N LEU A 185 -35.80 5.90 -32.12
CA LEU A 185 -35.49 6.75 -33.27
C LEU A 185 -34.12 7.44 -33.09
N ALA A 186 -33.84 8.00 -31.91
CA ALA A 186 -32.56 8.63 -31.61
C ALA A 186 -31.38 7.65 -31.71
N GLN A 187 -31.56 6.39 -31.31
CA GLN A 187 -30.56 5.34 -31.49
C GLN A 187 -30.29 5.06 -32.98
N GLN A 188 -31.35 4.90 -33.78
CA GLN A 188 -31.22 4.71 -35.23
C GLN A 188 -30.49 5.87 -35.92
N ILE A 189 -30.78 7.12 -35.53
CA ILE A 189 -30.09 8.31 -36.03
C ILE A 189 -28.59 8.25 -35.69
N ARG A 190 -28.24 7.99 -34.43
CA ARG A 190 -26.84 7.90 -33.99
C ARG A 190 -26.08 6.78 -34.70
N GLU A 191 -26.72 5.64 -34.94
CA GLU A 191 -26.12 4.54 -35.70
C GLU A 191 -25.85 4.93 -37.15
N LYS A 192 -26.82 5.55 -37.83
CA LYS A 192 -26.65 6.06 -39.19
C LYS A 192 -25.55 7.14 -39.27
N GLU A 193 -25.50 8.07 -38.32
CA GLU A 193 -24.43 9.08 -38.23
C GLU A 193 -23.04 8.44 -38.05
N LYS A 194 -22.93 7.41 -37.19
CA LYS A 194 -21.68 6.66 -37.01
C LYS A 194 -21.26 5.96 -38.29
N LEU A 195 -22.20 5.30 -38.99
CA LEU A 195 -21.92 4.64 -40.26
C LEU A 195 -21.43 5.65 -41.32
N LEU A 196 -22.09 6.79 -41.46
CA LEU A 196 -21.66 7.88 -42.36
C LEU A 196 -20.26 8.41 -42.00
N THR A 197 -19.97 8.55 -40.71
CA THR A 197 -18.66 8.99 -40.24
C THR A 197 -17.58 7.96 -40.55
N LEU A 198 -17.84 6.68 -40.33
CA LEU A 198 -16.93 5.58 -40.65
C LEU A 198 -16.68 5.49 -42.16
N GLU A 199 -17.73 5.56 -42.98
CA GLU A 199 -17.62 5.59 -44.43
C GLU A 199 -16.77 6.79 -44.89
N SER A 200 -17.03 7.99 -44.33
CA SER A 200 -16.23 9.19 -44.62
C SER A 200 -14.75 9.02 -44.25
N GLN A 201 -14.45 8.41 -43.10
CA GLN A 201 -13.08 8.12 -42.69
C GLN A 201 -12.40 7.10 -43.61
N GLU A 202 -13.11 6.03 -44.01
CA GLU A 202 -12.61 5.05 -44.96
C GLU A 202 -12.31 5.71 -46.32
N ASN A 203 -13.24 6.54 -46.80
CA ASN A 203 -13.10 7.33 -48.03
C ASN A 203 -11.87 8.24 -47.97
N LYS A 204 -11.63 8.94 -46.85
CA LYS A 204 -10.45 9.79 -46.64
C LYS A 204 -9.15 8.98 -46.55
N LYS A 205 -9.16 7.82 -45.89
CA LYS A 205 -8.00 6.91 -45.81
C LYS A 205 -7.60 6.39 -47.19
N THR A 206 -8.56 6.02 -48.03
CA THR A 206 -8.27 5.53 -49.40
C THR A 206 -7.88 6.65 -50.37
N ALA A 207 -8.38 7.88 -50.18
CA ALA A 207 -8.16 8.99 -51.12
C ALA A 207 -6.74 9.61 -51.07
N GLY A 208 -5.97 9.43 -50.00
CA GLY A 208 -4.63 10.01 -49.86
C GLY A 208 -4.60 11.55 -49.80
N ARG A 209 -3.39 12.15 -49.80
CA ARG A 209 -3.18 13.61 -49.59
C ARG A 209 -3.56 14.49 -50.80
N SER A 210 -3.80 13.89 -51.96
CA SER A 210 -4.33 14.57 -53.15
C SER A 210 -5.49 13.72 -53.67
N GLY A 211 -6.71 14.15 -53.39
CA GLY A 211 -7.92 13.48 -53.86
C GLY A 211 -7.98 13.53 -55.38
N SER A 212 -7.41 12.51 -56.03
CA SER A 212 -7.51 12.32 -57.48
C SER A 212 -8.97 12.08 -57.84
N ARG A 213 -9.64 13.09 -58.42
CA ARG A 213 -11.03 13.00 -58.92
C ARG A 213 -11.25 11.88 -59.95
N THR A 214 -10.20 11.23 -60.43
CA THR A 214 -10.27 10.35 -61.61
C THR A 214 -9.73 8.93 -61.40
N ASN A 215 -9.00 8.64 -60.32
CA ASN A 215 -8.39 7.31 -60.14
C ASN A 215 -8.33 6.97 -58.66
N VAL A 216 -9.20 6.05 -58.18
CA VAL A 216 -8.89 5.03 -57.15
C VAL A 216 -10.11 4.13 -56.84
N ARG A 217 -11.36 4.52 -57.10
CA ARG A 217 -12.49 3.59 -56.97
C ARG A 217 -12.96 3.04 -58.32
N LYS A 218 -13.30 1.75 -58.37
CA LYS A 218 -14.22 1.23 -59.39
C LYS A 218 -15.45 2.15 -59.37
N ARG A 219 -15.97 2.50 -60.54
CA ARG A 219 -17.04 3.47 -60.72
C ARG A 219 -18.31 2.97 -60.00
N GLU A 220 -18.46 3.28 -58.71
CA GLU A 220 -19.62 2.92 -57.86
C GLU A 220 -20.88 3.71 -58.25
N ARG A 221 -20.75 4.68 -59.17
CA ARG A 221 -21.88 5.37 -59.81
C ARG A 221 -22.55 4.44 -60.83
N SER A 222 -23.20 3.39 -60.37
CA SER A 222 -24.11 2.58 -61.16
C SER A 222 -25.55 3.11 -61.03
N VAL A 223 -26.35 2.87 -62.06
CA VAL A 223 -27.78 3.20 -62.02
C VAL A 223 -28.47 2.39 -60.91
N SER A 224 -28.06 1.15 -60.68
CA SER A 224 -28.60 0.29 -59.62
C SER A 224 -28.36 0.85 -58.22
N ARG A 225 -27.15 1.28 -57.90
CA ARG A 225 -26.85 1.82 -56.56
C ARG A 225 -27.60 3.12 -56.31
N LEU A 226 -27.74 3.96 -57.35
CA LEU A 226 -28.52 5.18 -57.27
C LEU A 226 -30.02 4.91 -57.07
N THR A 227 -30.57 3.86 -57.70
CA THR A 227 -31.97 3.48 -57.46
C THR A 227 -32.16 2.96 -56.04
N ASP A 228 -31.28 2.09 -55.57
CA ASP A 228 -31.35 1.51 -54.22
C ASP A 228 -31.26 2.60 -53.13
N ASP A 229 -30.27 3.52 -53.24
CA ASP A 229 -30.09 4.61 -52.28
C ASP A 229 -31.28 5.61 -52.26
N LEU A 230 -31.97 5.81 -53.39
CA LEU A 230 -33.14 6.68 -53.49
C LEU A 230 -34.43 5.99 -53.01
N GLU A 231 -34.55 4.69 -53.24
CA GLU A 231 -35.65 3.86 -52.74
C GLU A 231 -35.58 3.74 -51.20
N ASP A 232 -34.38 3.59 -50.64
CA ASP A 232 -34.12 3.63 -49.19
C ASP A 232 -34.53 4.98 -48.55
N LEU A 233 -34.50 6.07 -49.32
CA LEU A 233 -34.98 7.40 -48.91
C LEU A 233 -36.47 7.62 -49.20
N GLY A 234 -37.17 6.63 -49.75
CA GLY A 234 -38.61 6.65 -50.03
C GLY A 234 -39.00 7.28 -51.37
N VAL A 235 -38.08 7.38 -52.34
CA VAL A 235 -38.37 7.90 -53.68
C VAL A 235 -38.47 6.76 -54.69
N GLU A 236 -39.62 6.63 -55.35
CA GLU A 236 -39.82 5.65 -56.42
C GLU A 236 -39.10 6.10 -57.70
N VAL A 237 -38.11 5.33 -58.15
CA VAL A 237 -37.30 5.63 -59.35
C VAL A 237 -37.47 4.55 -60.41
N ASP A 238 -38.02 4.90 -61.57
CA ASP A 238 -38.05 4.02 -62.75
C ASP A 238 -36.75 4.21 -63.57
N PRO A 239 -35.87 3.18 -63.64
CA PRO A 239 -34.57 3.29 -64.34
C PRO A 239 -34.71 3.59 -65.83
N LYS A 240 -35.88 3.31 -66.45
CA LYS A 240 -36.13 3.60 -67.87
C LYS A 240 -36.37 5.09 -68.15
N ARG A 241 -36.72 5.89 -67.13
CA ARG A 241 -36.94 7.34 -67.27
C ARG A 241 -35.63 8.13 -67.27
N MET A 242 -34.50 7.54 -66.86
CA MET A 242 -33.19 8.20 -66.79
C MET A 242 -32.40 8.21 -68.13
N LYS A 243 -33.01 8.78 -69.18
CA LYS A 243 -32.45 8.80 -70.56
C LYS A 243 -31.10 9.52 -70.68
N ASN A 244 -30.86 10.54 -69.85
CA ASN A 244 -29.62 11.34 -69.89
C ASN A 244 -28.36 10.56 -69.46
N LEU A 245 -28.53 9.47 -68.69
CA LEU A 245 -27.41 8.63 -68.21
C LEU A 245 -26.96 7.61 -69.27
N GLN A 246 -27.88 7.11 -70.10
CA GLN A 246 -27.58 6.13 -71.15
C GLN A 246 -26.68 6.73 -72.25
N GLY A 247 -26.89 8.01 -72.62
CA GLY A 247 -26.07 8.70 -73.62
C GLY A 247 -24.60 8.92 -73.20
N GLN A 248 -24.29 8.97 -71.90
CA GLN A 248 -22.92 9.15 -71.40
C GLN A 248 -22.10 7.84 -71.32
N MET A 249 -22.71 6.67 -71.47
CA MET A 249 -21.99 5.38 -71.45
C MET A 249 -21.23 5.13 -72.76
N ALA A 250 -21.60 5.79 -73.85
CA ALA A 250 -20.91 5.75 -75.14
C ALA A 250 -19.72 6.73 -75.17
N LYS A 251 -18.65 6.46 -74.41
CA LYS A 251 -17.34 7.12 -74.60
C LYS A 251 -16.33 6.16 -75.21
N ALA A 252 -15.66 6.59 -76.28
CA ALA A 252 -14.58 5.83 -76.92
C ALA A 252 -13.40 5.59 -75.95
N PRO A 253 -12.72 4.44 -76.00
CA PRO A 253 -11.63 4.13 -75.10
C PRO A 253 -10.43 5.08 -75.31
N LEU A 254 -9.99 5.78 -74.27
CA LEU A 254 -8.72 6.51 -74.29
C LEU A 254 -7.54 5.52 -74.23
N GLY A 255 -6.58 5.69 -75.13
CA GLY A 255 -5.40 4.83 -75.27
C GLY A 255 -4.56 4.71 -73.98
N LYS A 256 -3.91 3.54 -73.81
CA LYS A 256 -3.05 3.21 -72.67
C LYS A 256 -1.91 4.22 -72.53
N LYS A 257 -1.85 4.94 -71.40
CA LYS A 257 -0.68 5.74 -71.02
C LYS A 257 0.46 4.81 -70.61
N VAL A 258 1.53 4.77 -71.39
CA VAL A 258 2.78 4.10 -71.02
C VAL A 258 3.40 4.85 -69.85
N LYS A 259 3.55 4.16 -68.71
CA LYS A 259 4.20 4.68 -67.51
C LYS A 259 5.71 4.66 -67.75
N VAL A 260 6.27 5.75 -68.28
CA VAL A 260 7.73 5.91 -68.32
C VAL A 260 8.17 6.11 -66.88
N GLY A 261 8.81 5.10 -66.29
CA GLY A 261 9.36 5.19 -64.94
C GLY A 261 10.37 6.34 -64.82
N ARG A 262 10.56 6.83 -63.60
CA ARG A 262 11.53 7.88 -63.26
C ARG A 262 12.90 7.51 -63.86
N SER A 263 13.46 8.40 -64.68
CA SER A 263 14.71 8.20 -65.42
C SER A 263 15.86 7.77 -64.50
N ARG A 264 16.55 6.66 -64.86
CA ARG A 264 17.71 6.09 -64.13
C ARG A 264 18.96 6.98 -64.13
N SER A 265 18.95 8.12 -64.83
CA SER A 265 20.15 8.91 -65.14
C SER A 265 20.66 9.84 -64.03
N LEU A 266 20.08 9.85 -62.82
CA LEU A 266 20.52 10.73 -61.71
C LEU A 266 20.73 10.03 -60.36
N SER A 267 20.74 8.70 -60.31
CA SER A 267 21.07 7.97 -59.08
C SER A 267 22.45 7.34 -59.17
N ALA A 268 23.39 7.81 -58.35
CA ALA A 268 24.68 7.15 -58.14
C ALA A 268 24.45 5.67 -57.79
N ASN A 269 25.28 4.79 -58.36
CA ASN A 269 25.23 3.35 -58.15
C ASN A 269 25.63 3.03 -56.71
N ARG A 270 24.69 3.12 -55.77
CA ARG A 270 24.92 2.80 -54.37
C ARG A 270 24.90 1.27 -54.23
N PRO A 271 25.86 0.67 -53.51
CA PRO A 271 25.76 -0.75 -53.17
C PRO A 271 24.44 -1.00 -52.43
N ALA A 272 23.89 -2.20 -52.58
CA ALA A 272 22.70 -2.59 -51.85
C ALA A 272 22.91 -2.35 -50.34
N PRO A 273 21.91 -1.84 -49.61
CA PRO A 273 22.03 -1.61 -48.17
C PRO A 273 22.27 -2.94 -47.43
N ARG A 274 23.00 -2.89 -46.31
CA ARG A 274 23.55 -4.07 -45.62
C ARG A 274 22.49 -5.10 -45.20
N ASP A 275 21.30 -4.61 -44.87
CA ASP A 275 20.10 -5.36 -44.51
C ASP A 275 19.45 -6.11 -45.69
N GLU A 276 19.77 -5.74 -46.93
CA GLU A 276 19.32 -6.43 -48.15
C GLU A 276 20.34 -7.45 -48.67
N ILE A 277 21.63 -7.23 -48.43
CA ILE A 277 22.72 -8.13 -48.86
C ILE A 277 22.58 -9.52 -48.20
N GLY A 278 22.21 -9.56 -46.91
CA GLY A 278 22.13 -10.81 -46.15
C GLY A 278 20.84 -11.61 -46.35
N ILE A 279 19.78 -11.01 -46.88
CA ILE A 279 18.47 -11.65 -47.06
C ILE A 279 17.92 -11.28 -48.45
N PRO A 280 18.16 -12.12 -49.48
CA PRO A 280 17.78 -11.83 -50.86
C PRO A 280 16.25 -11.84 -51.05
N ASP A 281 15.53 -12.70 -50.32
CA ASP A 281 14.09 -12.85 -50.42
C ASP A 281 13.32 -11.69 -49.76
N LYS A 282 12.42 -11.07 -50.52
CA LYS A 282 11.64 -9.93 -50.04
C LYS A 282 10.68 -10.30 -48.90
N LYS A 283 10.03 -11.47 -48.98
CA LYS A 283 9.08 -11.94 -47.96
C LYS A 283 9.77 -12.17 -46.61
N THR A 284 10.97 -12.74 -46.61
CA THR A 284 11.75 -12.99 -45.39
C THR A 284 12.31 -11.69 -44.83
N ARG A 285 12.69 -10.73 -45.68
CA ARG A 285 13.07 -9.37 -45.26
C ARG A 285 11.93 -8.62 -44.56
N ASP A 286 10.71 -8.68 -45.09
CA ASP A 286 9.52 -8.08 -44.47
C ASP A 286 9.24 -8.73 -43.10
N LYS A 287 9.43 -10.05 -42.98
CA LYS A 287 9.32 -10.78 -41.71
C LYS A 287 10.40 -10.35 -40.71
N ALA A 288 11.65 -10.21 -41.15
CA ALA A 288 12.76 -9.75 -40.32
C ALA A 288 12.54 -8.31 -39.80
N SER A 289 12.05 -7.41 -40.66
CA SER A 289 11.69 -6.04 -40.28
C SER A 289 10.58 -6.01 -39.21
N LYS A 290 9.55 -6.85 -39.34
CA LYS A 290 8.50 -6.99 -38.32
C LYS A 290 9.03 -7.53 -37.00
N LEU A 291 9.93 -8.51 -37.02
CA LEU A 291 10.57 -9.04 -35.82
C LEU A 291 11.42 -7.96 -35.11
N ARG A 292 12.20 -7.19 -35.88
CA ARG A 292 12.96 -6.04 -35.35
C ARG A 292 12.05 -5.03 -34.65
N LEU A 293 10.92 -4.67 -35.27
CA LEU A 293 9.95 -3.73 -34.67
C LEU A 293 9.33 -4.27 -33.37
N LYS A 294 9.07 -5.57 -33.28
CA LYS A 294 8.57 -6.20 -32.03
C LYS A 294 9.60 -6.12 -30.90
N VAL A 295 10.87 -6.42 -31.18
CA VAL A 295 11.94 -6.31 -30.17
C VAL A 295 12.07 -4.86 -29.66
N LEU A 296 11.94 -3.88 -30.56
CA LEU A 296 11.98 -2.45 -30.20
C LEU A 296 10.81 -1.99 -29.33
N GLN A 297 9.70 -2.73 -29.23
CA GLN A 297 8.57 -2.35 -28.37
C GLN A 297 8.94 -2.34 -26.89
N GLY A 298 9.79 -3.27 -26.42
CA GLY A 298 10.26 -3.29 -25.03
C GLY A 298 11.03 -2.01 -24.67
N PHE A 299 11.96 -1.60 -25.53
CA PHE A 299 12.73 -0.37 -25.37
C PHE A 299 11.84 0.89 -25.37
N LYS A 300 10.81 0.91 -26.22
CA LYS A 300 9.83 2.02 -26.28
C LYS A 300 8.97 2.10 -25.02
N ARG A 301 8.55 0.96 -24.48
CA ARG A 301 7.79 0.89 -23.23
C ARG A 301 8.60 1.43 -22.05
N ASP A 302 9.88 1.11 -22.02
CA ASP A 302 10.84 1.65 -21.03
C ASP A 302 11.31 3.08 -21.37
N ALA A 303 10.79 3.71 -22.43
CA ALA A 303 11.15 5.04 -22.93
C ALA A 303 12.65 5.26 -23.19
N ARG A 304 13.38 4.21 -23.58
CA ARG A 304 14.82 4.29 -23.88
C ARG A 304 15.07 5.00 -25.20
N LYS A 305 16.20 5.73 -25.29
CA LYS A 305 16.59 6.46 -26.52
C LYS A 305 16.96 5.52 -27.67
N GLY A 306 17.35 4.29 -27.37
CA GLY A 306 17.71 3.24 -28.33
C GLY A 306 18.29 2.02 -27.63
N GLU A 307 18.80 1.05 -28.41
CA GLU A 307 19.42 -0.16 -27.87
C GLU A 307 20.71 0.11 -27.07
N ALA A 308 21.41 1.21 -27.39
CA ALA A 308 22.62 1.62 -26.71
C ALA A 308 22.36 2.28 -25.35
N ASP A 309 21.11 2.66 -25.05
CA ASP A 309 20.72 3.31 -23.81
C ASP A 309 20.52 2.27 -22.70
N ARG A 310 21.61 1.99 -22.00
CA ARG A 310 21.71 1.03 -20.89
C ARG A 310 22.08 1.70 -19.57
N HIS A 311 21.73 2.99 -19.44
CA HIS A 311 22.03 3.76 -18.24
C HIS A 311 21.19 3.26 -17.05
N ILE A 312 21.87 2.90 -15.95
CA ILE A 312 21.22 2.51 -14.70
C ILE A 312 21.13 3.75 -13.81
N TYR A 313 19.92 4.20 -13.52
CA TYR A 313 19.70 5.35 -12.65
C TYR A 313 19.92 4.98 -11.18
N ASP A 314 20.55 5.88 -10.43
CA ASP A 314 20.61 5.78 -8.98
C ASP A 314 19.29 6.29 -8.38
N LEU A 315 18.35 5.36 -8.14
CA LEU A 315 17.03 5.66 -7.60
C LEU A 315 17.07 6.04 -6.11
N LYS A 316 18.12 5.64 -5.39
CA LYS A 316 18.27 5.87 -3.94
C LYS A 316 19.65 6.45 -3.64
N PRO A 317 19.93 7.67 -4.10
CA PRO A 317 21.24 8.26 -3.93
C PRO A 317 21.54 8.49 -2.45
N LYS A 318 22.70 7.98 -2.02
CA LYS A 318 23.10 7.95 -0.61
C LYS A 318 23.01 9.31 0.09
N HIS A 319 23.34 10.40 -0.60
CA HIS A 319 23.34 11.74 -0.03
C HIS A 319 21.93 12.28 0.32
N LEU A 320 20.86 11.65 -0.19
CA LEU A 320 19.49 11.96 0.22
C LEU A 320 19.01 11.08 1.39
N PHE A 321 19.44 9.82 1.43
CA PHE A 321 18.91 8.81 2.35
C PHE A 321 19.82 8.47 3.53
N SER A 322 21.01 9.05 3.60
CA SER A 322 22.00 8.78 4.65
C SER A 322 22.45 10.08 5.32
N GLY A 323 22.56 10.03 6.65
CA GLY A 323 22.91 11.19 7.48
C GLY A 323 21.70 11.90 8.08
N LYS A 324 21.94 12.74 9.09
CA LYS A 324 20.94 13.62 9.71
C LYS A 324 21.49 15.04 9.71
N ARG A 325 20.62 16.03 9.43
CA ARG A 325 20.99 17.45 9.46
C ARG A 325 21.36 17.85 10.89
N LYS A 326 22.59 18.28 11.11
CA LYS A 326 23.06 18.80 12.40
C LYS A 326 22.91 20.33 12.47
N MET A 327 23.09 20.89 13.67
CA MET A 327 23.13 22.34 13.87
C MET A 327 24.46 22.87 13.29
N GLY A 328 24.43 23.64 12.20
CA GLY A 328 25.62 24.15 11.51
C GLY A 328 25.50 24.15 9.98
N LYS A 329 26.61 23.90 9.29
CA LYS A 329 26.66 23.80 7.82
C LYS A 329 25.77 22.66 7.32
N THR A 330 25.07 22.90 6.22
CA THR A 330 24.18 21.93 5.57
C THR A 330 24.77 21.47 4.24
N ASP A 331 24.48 20.23 3.86
CA ASP A 331 25.04 19.59 2.65
C ASP A 331 24.44 20.11 1.34
N ARG A 332 23.29 20.78 1.40
CA ARG A 332 22.61 21.38 0.24
C ARG A 332 22.19 22.80 0.57
N ARG A 333 22.20 23.66 -0.45
CA ARG A 333 21.91 25.09 -0.33
C ARG A 333 20.45 25.36 0.06
#